data_AF-A0A3B9NHK2-F1
#
_entry.id   AF-A0A3B9NHK2-F1
#
_cell.length_a   1.000
_cell.length_b   1.000
_cell.length_c   1.000
_cell.angle_alpha   90.00
_cell.angle_beta   90.00
_cell.angle_gamma   90.00
#
_symmetry.space_group_name_H-M   'P 1'
#
loop_
_entity.id
_entity.type
_entity.pdbx_description
1 polymer ?
#
loop_
_entity_poly.entity_id
_entity_poly.type
_entity_poly.pdbx_seq_one_letter_code
_entity_poly.pdbx_strand_id
1 'polypeptide(L)'
;MMTAILLIHGVYPFFSHTQTVGNLGILERLFVTPSHHRVHHSSNEIYLDKNYGDILIIWDKLFGTFISEQKEEPCVYGLTKPIHRYTFLWQHFHYLFEIGLSFKRAKGFGNKMRTIFGKPDDIQPEIREELEERIFAGAKPQ
;
A
#
# COMPACT_ATOMS: atom_id res chain seq x y z
N MET A 1 -29.76 -6.82 7.67
CA MET A 1 -28.91 -7.36 6.58
C MET A 1 -27.70 -6.47 6.33
N MET A 2 -27.86 -5.21 5.90
CA MET A 2 -26.73 -4.28 5.64
C MET A 2 -25.79 -4.11 6.85
N THR A 3 -26.35 -3.89 8.05
CA THR A 3 -25.56 -3.78 9.29
C THR A 3 -24.68 -5.00 9.56
N ALA A 4 -25.20 -6.20 9.29
CA ALA A 4 -24.46 -7.44 9.50
C ALA A 4 -23.29 -7.56 8.51
N ILE A 5 -23.50 -7.19 7.24
CA ILE A 5 -22.45 -7.18 6.22
C ILE A 5 -21.35 -6.18 6.59
N LEU A 6 -21.72 -4.96 6.97
CA LEU A 6 -20.76 -3.93 7.38
C LEU A 6 -20.00 -4.35 8.64
N LEU A 7 -20.65 -5.01 9.60
CA LEU A 7 -20.00 -5.49 10.81
C LEU A 7 -18.98 -6.59 10.47
N ILE A 8 -19.35 -7.56 9.63
CA ILE A 8 -18.42 -8.62 9.20
C ILE A 8 -17.22 -8.01 8.46
N HIS A 9 -17.48 -7.11 7.49
CA HIS A 9 -16.44 -6.43 6.72
C HIS A 9 -15.57 -5.48 7.57
N GLY A 10 -16.10 -4.94 8.67
CA GLY A 10 -15.31 -4.09 9.58
C GLY A 10 -14.46 -4.90 10.56
N VAL A 11 -15.00 -6.00 11.10
CA VAL A 11 -14.35 -6.81 12.13
C VAL A 11 -13.32 -7.77 11.52
N TYR A 12 -13.60 -8.35 10.36
CA TYR A 12 -12.72 -9.34 9.75
C TYR A 12 -11.30 -8.81 9.45
N PRO A 13 -11.13 -7.62 8.83
CA PRO A 13 -9.81 -7.07 8.59
C PRO A 13 -9.03 -6.81 9.88
N PHE A 14 -9.68 -6.47 10.99
CA PHE A 14 -8.97 -6.30 12.27
C PHE A 14 -8.22 -7.58 12.69
N PHE A 15 -8.81 -8.75 12.44
CA PHE A 15 -8.16 -10.03 12.69
C PHE A 15 -6.96 -10.29 11.75
N SER A 16 -7.02 -9.86 10.49
CA SER A 16 -5.93 -10.06 9.52
C SER A 16 -4.73 -9.16 9.76
N HIS A 17 -4.89 -8.02 10.45
CA HIS A 17 -3.80 -7.10 10.77
C HIS A 17 -2.99 -7.52 12.01
N THR A 18 -2.30 -8.66 11.92
CA THR A 18 -1.36 -9.11 12.96
C THR A 18 -0.16 -9.85 12.38
N GLN A 19 0.98 -9.74 13.07
CA GLN A 19 2.19 -10.52 12.81
C GLN A 19 2.27 -11.78 13.68
N THR A 20 1.45 -11.88 14.73
CA THR A 20 1.56 -12.95 15.73
C THR A 20 1.00 -14.28 15.25
N VAL A 21 0.09 -14.25 14.28
CA VAL A 21 -0.54 -15.44 13.71
C VAL A 21 0.18 -15.81 12.42
N GLY A 22 0.80 -16.99 12.42
CA GLY A 22 1.46 -17.55 11.25
C GLY A 22 0.47 -18.13 10.23
N ASN A 23 0.90 -19.21 9.56
CA ASN A 23 0.08 -19.91 8.57
C ASN A 23 -1.07 -20.68 9.26
N LEU A 24 -2.30 -20.55 8.74
CA LEU A 24 -3.50 -21.21 9.30
C LEU A 24 -3.90 -22.51 8.58
N GLY A 25 -3.02 -23.04 7.73
CA GLY A 25 -3.18 -24.31 7.04
C GLY A 25 -4.39 -24.33 6.12
N ILE A 26 -5.36 -25.19 6.40
CA ILE A 26 -6.52 -25.38 5.51
C ILE A 26 -7.38 -24.13 5.36
N LEU A 27 -7.40 -23.26 6.37
CA LEU A 27 -8.18 -22.02 6.33
C LEU A 27 -7.70 -21.06 5.24
N GLU A 28 -6.40 -21.07 4.91
CA GLU A 28 -5.82 -20.27 3.81
C GLU A 28 -6.33 -20.67 2.43
N ARG A 29 -6.99 -21.82 2.31
CA ARG A 29 -7.60 -22.23 1.05
C ARG A 29 -8.90 -21.50 0.76
N LEU A 30 -9.57 -21.00 1.80
CA LEU A 30 -10.88 -20.37 1.74
C LEU A 30 -10.82 -18.88 2.05
N PHE A 31 -9.99 -18.49 3.02
CA PHE A 31 -9.99 -17.17 3.63
C PHE A 31 -8.65 -16.43 3.44
N VAL A 32 -8.73 -15.11 3.43
CA VAL A 32 -7.58 -14.21 3.53
C VAL A 32 -7.12 -14.19 4.98
N THR A 33 -5.95 -14.76 5.27
CA THR A 33 -5.43 -14.90 6.63
C THR A 33 -4.46 -13.77 6.96
N PRO A 34 -4.01 -13.66 8.23
CA PRO A 34 -2.96 -12.69 8.58
C PRO A 34 -1.70 -12.83 7.72
N SER A 35 -1.30 -14.04 7.33
CA SER A 35 -0.16 -14.27 6.44
C SER A 35 -0.37 -13.70 5.04
N HIS A 36 -1.56 -13.91 4.44
CA HIS A 36 -1.90 -13.31 3.14
C HIS A 36 -1.91 -11.78 3.20
N HIS A 37 -2.43 -11.24 4.30
CA HIS A 37 -2.55 -9.80 4.50
C HIS A 37 -1.22 -9.10 4.81
N ARG A 38 -0.27 -9.78 5.46
CA ARG A 38 1.10 -9.28 5.61
C ARG A 38 1.79 -9.09 4.28
N VAL A 39 1.63 -10.05 3.36
CA VAL A 39 2.13 -9.95 1.98
C VAL A 39 1.52 -8.73 1.28
N HIS A 40 0.21 -8.49 1.42
CA HIS A 40 -0.44 -7.31 0.84
C HIS A 40 0.18 -5.98 1.33
N HIS A 41 0.53 -5.90 2.62
CA HIS A 41 1.16 -4.72 3.22
C HIS A 41 2.68 -4.65 3.04
N SER A 42 3.26 -5.60 2.32
CA SER A 42 4.70 -5.69 2.16
C SER A 42 5.23 -4.77 1.07
N SER A 43 6.39 -4.17 1.32
CA SER A 43 7.16 -3.39 0.35
C SER A 43 8.25 -4.19 -0.37
N ASN A 44 8.41 -5.50 -0.10
CA ASN A 44 9.36 -6.33 -0.83
C ASN A 44 8.89 -6.48 -2.29
N GLU A 45 9.83 -6.43 -3.23
CA GLU A 45 9.55 -6.45 -4.67
C GLU A 45 8.68 -7.64 -5.11
N ILE A 46 8.90 -8.82 -4.53
CA ILE A 46 8.15 -10.05 -4.86
C ILE A 46 6.69 -10.03 -4.43
N TYR A 47 6.34 -9.16 -3.47
CA TYR A 47 5.00 -9.07 -2.87
C TYR A 47 4.22 -7.85 -3.38
N LEU A 48 4.85 -6.98 -4.17
CA LEU A 48 4.16 -5.86 -4.81
C LEU A 48 3.04 -6.36 -5.72
N ASP A 49 1.90 -5.68 -5.65
CA ASP A 49 0.72 -5.99 -6.45
C ASP A 49 0.17 -7.43 -6.23
N LYS A 50 0.18 -7.89 -4.98
CA LYS A 50 -0.33 -9.21 -4.58
C LYS A 50 -1.38 -9.14 -3.48
N ASN A 51 -2.19 -10.21 -3.40
CA ASN A 51 -3.14 -10.49 -2.33
C ASN A 51 -4.12 -9.34 -2.03
N TYR A 52 -4.95 -8.96 -2.99
CA TYR A 52 -5.91 -7.86 -2.88
C TYR A 52 -7.24 -8.24 -2.19
N GLY A 53 -7.52 -9.53 -2.02
CA GLY A 53 -8.77 -9.98 -1.41
C GLY A 53 -8.88 -9.56 0.05
N ASP A 54 -10.10 -9.19 0.47
CA ASP A 54 -10.37 -8.76 1.86
C ASP A 54 -10.70 -9.95 2.78
N ILE A 55 -11.67 -10.79 2.38
CA ILE A 55 -12.15 -11.93 3.20
C ILE A 55 -11.88 -13.28 2.53
N LEU A 56 -12.22 -13.43 1.24
CA LEU A 56 -12.13 -14.70 0.53
C LEU A 56 -10.95 -14.72 -0.43
N ILE A 57 -10.12 -15.76 -0.32
CA ILE A 57 -8.88 -15.89 -1.12
C ILE A 57 -9.15 -16.30 -2.58
N ILE A 58 -10.38 -16.71 -2.90
CA ILE A 58 -10.76 -17.16 -4.24
C ILE A 58 -10.50 -16.10 -5.30
N TRP A 59 -10.67 -14.82 -4.95
CA TRP A 59 -10.47 -13.71 -5.88
C TRP A 59 -9.01 -13.61 -6.31
N ASP A 60 -8.07 -13.67 -5.36
CA ASP A 60 -6.65 -13.62 -5.68
C ASP A 60 -6.18 -14.82 -6.50
N LYS A 61 -6.76 -15.99 -6.27
CA LYS A 61 -6.48 -17.19 -7.06
C LYS A 61 -7.08 -17.11 -8.46
N LEU A 62 -8.29 -16.57 -8.59
CA LEU A 62 -8.98 -16.41 -9.87
C LEU A 62 -8.26 -15.40 -10.77
N PHE A 63 -7.77 -14.30 -10.20
CA PHE A 63 -7.11 -13.22 -10.95
C PHE A 63 -5.58 -13.33 -10.96
N GLY A 64 -5.00 -14.37 -10.36
CA GLY A 64 -3.55 -14.63 -10.41
C GLY A 64 -2.70 -13.66 -9.57
N THR A 65 -3.29 -13.00 -8.58
CA THR A 65 -2.63 -12.07 -7.66
C THR A 65 -2.19 -12.74 -6.36
N PHE A 66 -2.55 -14.02 -6.16
CA PHE A 66 -2.15 -14.77 -4.98
C PHE A 66 -0.65 -15.09 -4.95
N ILE A 67 0.00 -14.80 -3.82
CA ILE A 67 1.29 -15.36 -3.44
C ILE A 67 1.28 -15.67 -1.93
N SER A 68 1.90 -16.79 -1.54
CA SER A 68 2.10 -17.13 -0.14
C SER A 68 3.29 -16.38 0.45
N GLU A 69 3.22 -16.04 1.73
CA GLU A 69 4.37 -15.54 2.50
C GLU A 69 5.50 -16.58 2.50
N GLN A 70 6.70 -16.17 2.12
CA GLN A 70 7.90 -17.00 2.05
C GLN A 70 8.76 -16.80 3.31
N LYS A 71 9.33 -17.87 3.84
CA LYS A 71 10.17 -17.79 5.04
C LYS A 71 11.52 -17.13 4.77
N GLU A 72 12.01 -17.31 3.56
CA GLU A 72 13.30 -16.83 3.07
C GLU A 72 13.27 -15.33 2.77
N GLU A 73 12.08 -14.78 2.47
CA GLU A 73 11.85 -13.37 2.17
C GLU A 73 10.77 -12.80 3.11
N PRO A 74 11.13 -12.45 4.36
CA PRO A 74 10.18 -11.94 5.34
C PRO A 74 9.65 -10.56 4.93
N CYS A 75 8.38 -10.28 5.27
CA CYS A 75 7.72 -9.03 4.92
C CYS A 75 8.41 -7.82 5.59
N VAL A 76 8.87 -6.89 4.77
CA VAL A 76 9.28 -5.53 5.12
C VAL A 76 8.07 -4.61 4.95
N TYR A 77 7.84 -3.75 5.93
CA TYR A 77 6.71 -2.82 5.94
C TYR A 77 7.14 -1.40 5.64
N GLY A 78 6.16 -0.59 5.23
CA GLY A 78 6.34 0.81 4.89
C GLY A 78 6.24 1.04 3.40
N LEU A 79 6.73 2.18 2.94
CA LEU A 79 6.68 2.56 1.54
C LEU A 79 7.94 2.07 0.81
N THR A 80 7.80 1.71 -0.47
CA THR A 80 8.94 1.37 -1.35
C THR A 80 9.91 2.54 -1.55
N LYS A 81 9.42 3.76 -1.36
CA LYS A 81 10.22 4.99 -1.26
C LYS A 81 9.95 5.61 0.11
N PRO A 82 10.97 5.89 0.93
CA PRO A 82 10.76 6.39 2.29
C PRO A 82 10.15 7.80 2.30
N ILE A 83 9.58 8.16 3.46
CA ILE A 83 9.13 9.50 3.80
C ILE A 83 9.98 9.98 4.98
N HIS A 84 10.48 11.21 4.97
CA HIS A 84 11.43 11.69 6.00
C HIS A 84 10.78 12.68 6.98
N ARG A 85 9.45 12.81 6.92
CA ARG A 85 8.66 13.73 7.74
C ARG A 85 7.42 13.02 8.29
N TYR A 86 7.32 12.91 9.61
CA TYR A 86 6.28 12.11 10.28
C TYR A 86 5.17 12.97 10.90
N THR A 87 4.90 14.14 10.34
CA THR A 87 3.74 14.94 10.77
C THR A 87 2.46 14.30 10.23
N PHE A 88 1.39 14.31 11.04
CA PHE A 88 0.10 13.71 10.67
C PHE A 88 -0.39 14.16 9.29
N LEU A 89 -0.35 15.48 9.03
CA LEU A 89 -0.81 16.03 7.75
C LEU A 89 0.07 15.58 6.59
N TRP A 90 1.39 15.52 6.78
CA TRP A 90 2.27 15.09 5.70
C TRP A 90 2.11 13.60 5.40
N GLN A 91 2.11 12.72 6.40
CA GLN A 91 1.93 11.29 6.19
C GLN A 91 0.60 10.96 5.48
N HIS A 92 -0.45 11.75 5.71
CA HIS A 92 -1.75 11.50 5.09
C HIS A 92 -1.89 12.12 3.69
N PHE A 93 -1.22 13.26 3.42
CA PHE A 93 -1.48 14.05 2.22
C PHE A 93 -0.28 14.21 1.27
N HIS A 94 0.94 13.81 1.63
CA HIS A 94 2.17 14.05 0.83
C HIS A 94 2.02 13.66 -0.64
N TYR A 95 1.37 12.51 -0.90
CA TYR A 95 1.23 11.97 -2.25
C TYR A 95 0.31 12.83 -3.14
N LEU A 96 -0.66 13.55 -2.58
CA LEU A 96 -1.46 14.53 -3.33
C LEU A 96 -0.61 15.73 -3.78
N PHE A 97 0.34 16.17 -2.95
CA PHE A 97 1.30 17.20 -3.33
C PHE A 97 2.26 16.70 -4.42
N GLU A 98 2.70 15.44 -4.33
CA GLU A 98 3.51 14.79 -5.37
C GLU A 98 2.78 14.75 -6.71
N ILE A 99 1.51 14.33 -6.74
CA ILE A 99 0.66 14.37 -7.94
C ILE A 99 0.53 15.80 -8.45
N GLY A 100 0.24 16.77 -7.59
CA GLY A 100 0.05 18.17 -7.97
C GLY A 100 1.29 18.79 -8.61
N LEU A 101 2.47 18.55 -8.03
CA LEU A 101 3.74 19.03 -8.56
C LEU A 101 4.11 18.30 -9.87
N SER A 102 3.90 16.98 -9.93
CA SER A 102 4.07 16.18 -11.16
C SER A 102 3.19 16.68 -12.29
N PHE A 103 1.90 16.93 -12.01
CA PHE A 103 0.94 17.47 -12.96
C PHE A 103 1.34 18.85 -13.47
N LYS A 104 1.87 19.71 -12.61
CA LYS A 104 2.38 21.03 -12.99
C LYS A 104 3.59 20.93 -13.92
N ARG A 105 4.48 19.96 -13.70
CA ARG A 105 5.69 19.71 -14.51
C ARG A 105 5.42 18.96 -15.80
N ALA A 106 4.38 18.13 -15.84
CA ALA A 106 4.03 17.32 -16.99
C ALA A 106 3.70 18.20 -18.21
N LYS A 107 4.38 17.92 -19.34
CA LYS A 107 4.12 18.56 -20.63
C LYS A 107 3.12 17.73 -21.43
N GLY A 108 2.11 18.40 -21.97
CA GLY A 108 1.06 17.78 -22.78
C GLY A 108 -0.06 17.16 -21.93
N PHE A 109 -1.25 17.06 -22.55
CA PHE A 109 -2.45 16.57 -21.88
C PHE A 109 -2.32 15.11 -21.44
N GLY A 110 -1.77 14.23 -22.29
CA GLY A 110 -1.61 12.81 -21.98
C GLY A 110 -0.76 12.57 -20.72
N ASN A 111 0.39 13.23 -20.60
CA ASN A 111 1.25 13.09 -19.42
C ASN A 111 0.60 13.67 -18.16
N LYS A 112 -0.15 14.77 -18.29
CA LYS A 112 -0.96 15.30 -17.19
C LYS A 112 -2.00 14.29 -16.71
N MET A 113 -2.73 13.65 -17.61
CA MET A 113 -3.69 12.61 -17.22
C MET A 113 -3.00 11.40 -16.61
N ARG A 114 -1.81 11.01 -17.13
CA ARG A 114 -0.99 9.94 -16.55
C ARG A 114 -0.57 10.22 -15.11
N THR A 115 -0.29 11.48 -14.74
CA THR A 115 0.02 11.79 -13.32
C THR A 115 -1.16 11.61 -12.37
N ILE A 116 -2.40 11.65 -12.87
CA ILE A 116 -3.62 11.51 -12.04
C ILE A 116 -4.10 10.05 -12.01
N PHE A 117 -4.06 9.37 -13.16
CA PHE A 117 -4.65 8.03 -13.34
C PHE A 117 -3.62 6.92 -13.55
N GLY A 118 -2.33 7.25 -13.56
CA GLY A 118 -1.24 6.31 -13.73
C GLY A 118 -0.84 5.60 -12.44
N LYS A 119 0.25 4.82 -12.53
CA LYS A 119 0.80 4.08 -11.40
C LYS A 119 1.66 4.99 -10.52
N PRO A 120 1.89 4.64 -9.25
CA PRO A 120 2.84 5.38 -8.42
C PRO A 120 4.25 5.48 -9.00
N ASP A 121 4.69 4.46 -9.74
CA ASP A 121 5.98 4.47 -10.44
C ASP A 121 6.07 5.52 -11.55
N ASP A 122 4.95 6.10 -11.99
CA ASP A 122 4.93 7.20 -12.95
C ASP A 122 5.35 8.55 -12.32
N ILE A 123 5.42 8.61 -10.98
CA ILE A 123 5.85 9.79 -10.23
C ILE A 123 7.30 9.63 -9.78
N GLN A 124 8.12 10.62 -10.14
CA GLN A 124 9.54 10.67 -9.79
C GLN A 124 9.73 10.78 -8.27
N PRO A 125 10.46 9.84 -7.61
CA PRO A 125 10.65 9.86 -6.16
C PRO A 125 11.26 11.16 -5.62
N GLU A 126 12.07 11.84 -6.41
CA GLU A 126 12.76 13.09 -6.06
C GLU A 126 11.78 14.23 -5.77
N ILE A 127 10.55 14.14 -6.30
CA ILE A 127 9.48 15.12 -6.05
C ILE A 127 9.13 15.18 -4.57
N ARG A 128 9.14 14.03 -3.88
CA ARG A 128 8.88 13.98 -2.44
C ARG A 128 9.95 14.72 -1.65
N GLU A 129 11.21 14.43 -1.92
CA GLU A 129 12.35 15.06 -1.24
C GLU A 129 12.33 16.57 -1.44
N GLU A 130 12.10 17.03 -2.67
CA GLU A 130 11.95 18.46 -2.98
C GLU A 130 10.80 19.12 -2.20
N LEU A 131 9.65 18.45 -2.10
CA LEU A 131 8.51 18.97 -1.34
C LEU A 131 8.83 19.01 0.16
N GLU A 132 9.49 17.99 0.69
CA GLU A 132 9.91 17.95 2.10
C GLU A 132 10.91 19.05 2.42
N GLU A 133 11.89 19.30 1.55
CA GLU A 133 12.84 20.40 1.69
C GLU A 133 12.16 21.77 1.66
N ARG A 134 11.17 21.95 0.77
CA ARG A 134 10.46 23.23 0.63
C ARG A 134 9.50 23.52 1.78
N ILE A 135 8.72 22.53 2.18
CA ILE A 135 7.66 22.70 3.17
C ILE A 135 8.26 22.72 4.59
N PHE A 136 9.32 21.95 4.83
CA PHE A 136 9.96 21.83 6.13
C PHE A 136 11.37 22.45 6.15
N ALA A 137 11.62 23.45 5.31
CA ALA A 137 12.89 24.18 5.25
C ALA A 137 13.31 24.66 6.65
N GLY A 138 14.52 24.31 7.07
CA GLY A 138 15.06 24.70 8.38
C GLY A 138 14.59 23.85 9.57
N ALA A 139 13.69 22.87 9.38
CA ALA A 139 13.39 21.86 10.38
C ALA A 139 14.42 20.72 10.30
N LYS A 140 14.92 20.26 11.44
CA LYS A 140 15.75 19.05 11.47
C LYS A 140 14.92 17.83 11.03
N PRO A 141 15.48 16.89 10.26
CA PRO A 141 14.88 15.58 10.09
C PRO A 141 14.63 14.95 11.46
N GLN A 142 13.48 14.29 11.59
CA GLN A 142 13.12 13.52 12.77
C GLN A 142 13.71 12.12 12.69
#